data_AF-A0A4Q1VQ53-F1
#
_entry.id   AF-A0A4Q1VQ53-F1
#
_cell.length_a   1.000
_cell.length_b   1.000
_cell.length_c   1.000
_cell.angle_alpha   90.00
_cell.angle_beta   90.00
_cell.angle_gamma   90.00
#
_symmetry.space_group_name_H-M   'P 1'
#
loop_
_entity.id
_entity.type
_entity.pdbx_description
1 polymer ?
#
loop_
_entity_poly.entity_id
_entity_poly.type
_entity_poly.pdbx_seq_one_letter_code
_entity_poly.pdbx_strand_id
1 'polypeptide(L)' 'MAAGRTNWRNVIMVVSLAILIAVEIFGVALASGWALAGLFELGPIVAYVLMGLFSVLAAYGLLNFMRRVVKIERLTHRG' A
#
# COMPACT_ATOMS: atom_id res chain seq x y z
N MET A 1 5.31 34.32 14.84
CA MET A 1 5.48 32.87 14.67
C MET A 1 4.94 32.51 13.28
N ALA A 2 5.82 32.24 12.32
CA ALA A 2 5.40 31.93 10.95
C ALA A 2 4.84 30.49 10.92
N ALA A 3 3.53 30.35 10.72
CA ALA A 3 2.90 29.05 10.51
C ALA A 3 3.50 28.42 9.25
N GLY A 4 4.23 27.31 9.41
CA GLY A 4 4.79 26.58 8.27
C GLY A 4 3.66 26.18 7.32
N ARG A 5 3.65 26.72 6.10
CA ARG A 5 2.66 26.33 5.08
C ARG A 5 2.93 24.87 4.70
N THR A 6 2.07 23.96 5.15
CA THR A 6 1.97 22.61 4.59
C THR A 6 1.77 22.74 3.09
N ASN A 7 2.61 22.06 2.30
CA ASN A 7 2.49 22.07 0.85
C ASN A 7 1.34 21.13 0.44
N TRP A 8 0.12 21.65 0.41
CA TRP A 8 -1.10 20.92 0.07
C TRP A 8 -1.03 20.21 -1.29
N ARG A 9 -0.28 20.74 -2.26
CA ARG A 9 -0.09 20.08 -3.55
C ARG A 9 0.68 18.77 -3.41
N ASN A 10 1.78 18.76 -2.64
CA ASN A 10 2.53 17.54 -2.37
C ASN A 10 1.71 16.53 -1.56
N VAL A 11 0.90 16.99 -0.61
CA VAL A 11 0.01 16.10 0.16
C VAL A 11 -0.97 15.38 -0.78
N ILE A 12 -1.62 16.11 -1.69
CA ILE A 12 -2.54 15.51 -2.67
C ILE A 12 -1.79 14.48 -3.53
N MET A 13 -0.61 14.82 -4.05
CA MET A 13 0.17 13.89 -4.87
C MET A 13 0.54 12.60 -4.11
N VAL A 14 1.05 12.73 -2.88
CA VAL A 14 1.44 11.59 -2.05
C VAL A 14 0.24 10.70 -1.73
N VAL A 15 -0.91 11.29 -1.39
CA VAL A 15 -2.14 10.54 -1.08
C VAL A 15 -2.69 9.85 -2.33
N SER A 16 -2.74 10.53 -3.48
CA SER A 16 -3.18 9.92 -4.74
C SER A 16 -2.28 8.76 -5.14
N LEU A 17 -0.96 8.93 -5.04
CA LEU A 17 0.01 7.87 -5.29
C LEU A 17 -0.17 6.69 -4.33
N ALA A 18 -0.39 6.98 -3.04
CA ALA A 18 -0.62 5.96 -2.03
C ALA A 18 -1.83 5.09 -2.36
N ILE A 19 -2.95 5.71 -2.74
CA ILE A 19 -4.19 5.00 -3.09
C ILE A 19 -3.98 4.14 -4.34
N LEU A 20 -3.37 4.71 -5.39
CA LEU A 20 -3.12 4.01 -6.64
C LEU A 20 -2.28 2.75 -6.38
N ILE A 21 -1.15 2.89 -5.69
CA ILE A 21 -0.26 1.76 -5.40
C ILE A 21 -0.91 0.77 -4.44
N ALA A 22 -1.67 1.23 -3.44
CA ALA A 22 -2.37 0.35 -2.52
C ALA A 22 -3.33 -0.58 -3.27
N VAL A 23 -4.18 -0.05 -4.15
CA VAL A 23 -5.15 -0.85 -4.89
C VAL A 23 -4.46 -1.90 -5.75
N GLU A 24 -3.39 -1.55 -6.45
CA GLU A 24 -2.62 -2.48 -7.29
C GLU A 24 -2.01 -3.62 -6.45
N ILE A 25 -1.31 -3.30 -5.37
CA ILE A 25 -0.62 -4.31 -4.56
C ILE A 25 -1.63 -5.24 -3.87
N PHE A 26 -2.72 -4.69 -3.33
CA PHE A 26 -3.76 -5.51 -2.71
C PHE A 26 -4.51 -6.36 -3.74
N GLY A 27 -4.78 -5.83 -4.93
CA GLY A 27 -5.38 -6.58 -6.04
C GLY A 27 -4.52 -7.78 -6.42
N VAL A 28 -3.22 -7.59 -6.61
CA VAL A 28 -2.25 -8.65 -6.91
C VAL A 28 -2.17 -9.68 -5.77
N ALA A 29 -2.15 -9.22 -4.51
CA ALA A 29 -2.10 -10.11 -3.36
C ALA A 29 -3.34 -11.01 -3.23
N LEU A 30 -4.54 -10.46 -3.41
CA LEU A 30 -5.78 -11.24 -3.34
C LEU A 30 -5.93 -12.18 -4.55
N ALA A 31 -5.61 -11.70 -5.75
CA ALA A 31 -5.67 -12.51 -6.97
C ALA A 31 -4.67 -13.67 -6.92
N SER A 32 -3.44 -13.43 -6.44
CA SER A 32 -2.44 -14.50 -6.28
C SER A 32 -2.84 -15.51 -5.20
N GLY A 33 -3.45 -15.06 -4.09
CA GLY A 33 -3.94 -15.95 -3.03
C GLY A 33 -5.06 -16.86 -3.54
N TRP A 34 -6.00 -16.29 -4.30
CA TRP A 34 -7.05 -17.06 -4.99
C TRP A 34 -6.46 -18.07 -5.99
N ALA A 35 -5.56 -17.61 -6.86
CA ALA A 35 -5.02 -18.40 -7.94
C ALA A 35 -4.17 -19.58 -7.45
N LEU A 36 -3.31 -19.37 -6.44
CA LEU A 36 -2.50 -20.44 -5.87
C LEU A 36 -3.37 -21.47 -5.16
N ALA A 37 -4.37 -21.04 -4.39
CA ALA A 37 -5.26 -21.97 -3.71
C ALA A 37 -6.08 -22.82 -4.69
N GLY A 38 -6.52 -22.22 -5.80
CA GLY A 38 -7.21 -22.91 -6.88
C GLY A 38 -6.32 -23.90 -7.62
N LEU A 39 -5.07 -23.52 -7.92
CA LEU A 39 -4.12 -24.38 -8.64
C LEU A 39 -3.77 -25.67 -7.88
N PHE A 40 -3.72 -25.61 -6.55
CA PHE A 40 -3.40 -26.74 -5.69
C PHE A 40 -4.64 -27.43 -5.08
N GLU A 41 -5.85 -27.02 -5.46
CA GLU A 41 -7.13 -27.56 -4.94
C GLU A 41 -7.23 -27.57 -3.40
N LEU A 42 -6.61 -26.58 -2.73
CA LEU A 42 -6.41 -26.56 -1.26
C LEU A 42 -7.69 -26.27 -0.44
N GLY A 43 -8.82 -26.07 -1.12
CA GLY A 43 -10.10 -25.76 -0.52
C GLY A 43 -10.25 -24.32 0.01
N PRO A 44 -11.45 -23.93 0.47
CA PRO A 44 -11.79 -22.54 0.75
C PRO A 44 -11.03 -21.94 1.94
N ILE A 45 -10.79 -22.74 2.99
CA ILE A 45 -10.12 -22.29 4.21
C ILE A 45 -8.68 -21.85 3.89
N VAL A 46 -7.95 -22.67 3.15
CA VAL A 46 -6.57 -22.37 2.76
C VAL A 46 -6.51 -21.19 1.80
N ALA A 47 -7.51 -21.04 0.91
CA ALA A 47 -7.63 -19.87 0.05
C ALA A 47 -7.73 -18.56 0.85
N TYR A 48 -8.58 -18.51 1.87
CA TYR A 48 -8.69 -17.32 2.73
C TYR A 48 -7.42 -17.06 3.54
N VAL A 49 -6.75 -18.12 4.01
CA VAL A 49 -5.46 -17.99 4.71
C VAL A 49 -4.39 -17.41 3.78
N LEU A 50 -4.27 -17.92 2.55
CA LEU A 50 -3.32 -17.43 1.55
C LEU A 50 -3.60 -15.98 1.16
N MET A 51 -4.86 -15.63 0.90
CA MET A 51 -5.29 -14.26 0.64
C MET A 51 -4.94 -13.32 1.79
N GLY A 52 -5.20 -13.74 3.03
CA GLY A 52 -4.85 -12.98 4.23
C GLY A 52 -3.34 -12.80 4.38
N LEU A 53 -2.57 -13.86 4.21
CA LEU A 53 -1.10 -13.85 4.30
C LEU A 53 -0.50 -12.87 3.27
N PHE A 54 -0.94 -12.96 2.01
CA PHE A 54 -0.47 -12.07 0.96
C PHE A 54 -0.93 -10.64 1.17
N SER A 55 -2.13 -10.42 1.70
CA SER A 55 -2.61 -9.08 2.06
C SER A 55 -1.78 -8.44 3.17
N VAL A 56 -1.31 -9.23 4.15
CA VAL A 56 -0.39 -8.75 5.19
C VAL A 56 0.98 -8.39 4.60
N LEU A 57 1.51 -9.20 3.68
CA LEU A 57 2.75 -8.89 2.96
C LEU A 57 2.61 -7.64 2.09
N ALA A 58 1.47 -7.48 1.40
CA ALA A 58 1.13 -6.29 0.65
C ALA A 58 1.09 -5.04 1.53
N ALA A 59 0.39 -5.11 2.67
CA ALA A 59 0.33 -4.03 3.64
C ALA A 59 1.73 -3.65 4.15
N TYR A 60 2.58 -4.64 4.47
CA TYR A 60 3.95 -4.39 4.89
C TYR A 60 4.77 -3.68 3.80
N GLY A 61 4.67 -4.13 2.55
CA GLY A 61 5.32 -3.50 1.40
C GLY A 61 4.86 -2.05 1.19
N LEU A 62 3.55 -1.82 1.23
CA LEU A 62 2.94 -0.49 1.12
C LEU A 62 3.41 0.44 2.24
N LEU A 63 3.43 -0.03 3.49
CA LEU A 63 3.90 0.78 4.62
C LEU A 63 5.37 1.18 4.47
N ASN A 64 6.23 0.26 4.04
CA ASN A 64 7.65 0.57 3.80
C ASN A 64 7.82 1.55 2.64
N PHE A 65 7.06 1.38 1.56
CA PHE A 65 7.05 2.31 0.44
C PHE A 65 6.59 3.71 0.87
N MET A 66 5.47 3.81 1.57
CA MET A 66 4.92 5.08 2.04
C MET A 66 5.86 5.82 3.00
N ARG A 67 6.56 5.10 3.89
CA ARG A 67 7.60 5.68 4.74
C ARG A 67 8.72 6.34 3.91
N ARG A 68 9.10 5.75 2.77
CA ARG A 68 10.11 6.32 1.87
C ARG A 68 9.58 7.54 1.12
N VAL A 69 8.36 7.46 0.58
CA VAL A 69 7.71 8.58 -0.12
C VAL A 69 7.61 9.79 0.79
N VAL A 70 7.08 9.63 2.01
CA VAL A 70 6.94 10.74 2.99
C VAL A 70 8.29 11.31 3.41
N LYS A 71 9.36 10.50 3.43
CA LYS A 71 10.72 10.98 3.74
C LYS A 71 11.31 11.83 2.61
N ILE A 72 11.03 11.47 1.36
CA ILE A 72 11.55 12.17 0.17
C ILE A 72 10.73 13.43 -0.09
N GLU A 73 9.42 13.30 -0.07
CA GLU A 73 8.47 14.36 -0.34
C GLU A 73 8.31 15.23 0.90
N ARG A 74 9.17 16.25 1.05
CA ARG A 74 9.12 17.20 2.19
C ARG A 74 7.73 17.86 2.26
N LEU A 75 6.83 17.32 3.07
CA LEU A 75 5.45 17.81 3.24
C LEU A 75 5.40 19.22 3.88
N THR A 76 6.49 19.63 4.52
CA THR A 76 6.66 20.95 5.12
C THR A 76 7.83 21.67 4.47
N HIS A 77 7.55 22.85 3.88
CA HIS A 77 8.58 23.77 3.43
C HIS A 77 9.18 24.45 4.66
N ARG A 78 10.37 24.04 5.10
CA ARG A 78 11.20 24.89 5.97
C ARG A 78 11.88 25.89 5.02
N GLY A 79 11.44 27.14 5.10
CA GLY A 79 11.91 28.25 4.26
C GLY A 79 13.41 28.45 4.34
#